data_AF-A0A9N8HZK4-F1
#
_entry.id   AF-A0A9N8HZK4-F1
#
_cell.length_a   1.000
_cell.length_b   1.000
_cell.length_c   1.000
_cell.angle_alpha   90.00
_cell.angle_beta   90.00
_cell.angle_gamma   90.00
#
_symmetry.space_group_name_H-M   'P 1'
#
loop_
_entity.id
_entity.type
_entity.pdbx_description
1 polymer ?
#
loop_
_entity_poly.entity_id
_entity_poly.type
_entity_poly.pdbx_seq_one_letter_code
_entity_poly.pdbx_strand_id
1 'polypeptide(L)'
;MSAAARRTADRDKLKHVVTIMLNNDETNWETHDVMLALTHFGVDTFSDLMMMERKDIQSLVVPVAGTVAEHPLGFTEVVPWLSTRAPVSAEAEIEHWNKTVKISRSDYKEFRDEAFWHKWSEHFLLTVKSHRLSHLLEKGYVAENPSLDRIQREWMYKTLCDTIKTAAGKSFLTQHLKNSETHLFWEKMSNHYKTSMTATIRSSKTLTYLTTANLSDGSWRGSQQNFILNFKEQGRIYNGTSVHNKYSDGQLVQFLEQAVSGIPNLSGARRVDMLARSAAKNEDTYSFEDYTASLLLLAAIYDAAHSGTSRSKGNSRRSSYNHELIFEQDNENHGYESHVHDFDTTVDELLEVHQSDRSHHSPFDRPSQGPRKVMMNVATWKSLMPTDQKA
;
A
#
# COMPACT_ATOMS: atom_id res chain seq x y z
N MET A 1 28.30 50.97 -55.11
CA MET A 1 26.90 51.35 -54.84
C MET A 1 26.88 52.68 -54.10
N SER A 2 26.15 53.67 -54.60
CA SER A 2 25.93 54.95 -53.92
C SER A 2 25.26 54.73 -52.56
N ALA A 3 25.53 55.59 -51.57
CA ALA A 3 24.95 55.50 -50.23
C ALA A 3 23.41 55.46 -50.25
N ALA A 4 22.79 56.18 -51.20
CA ALA A 4 21.34 56.16 -51.41
C ALA A 4 20.83 54.75 -51.80
N ALA A 5 21.53 54.04 -52.68
CA ALA A 5 21.14 52.71 -53.13
C ALA A 5 21.25 51.64 -52.03
N ARG A 6 22.18 51.83 -51.08
CA ARG A 6 22.30 50.96 -49.90
C ARG A 6 21.15 51.17 -48.93
N ARG A 7 20.76 52.43 -48.70
CA ARG A 7 19.62 52.78 -47.84
C ARG A 7 18.30 52.23 -48.39
N THR A 8 18.08 52.32 -49.70
CA THR A 8 16.90 51.73 -50.34
C THR A 8 16.85 50.21 -50.17
N ALA A 9 17.96 49.51 -50.42
CA ALA A 9 18.03 48.06 -50.24
C ALA A 9 17.81 47.63 -48.78
N ASP A 10 18.25 48.44 -47.82
CA ASP A 10 18.06 48.14 -46.39
C ASP A 10 16.63 48.42 -45.91
N ARG A 11 15.95 49.39 -46.55
CA ARG A 11 14.52 49.63 -46.36
C ARG A 11 13.67 48.49 -46.94
N ASP A 12 14.05 47.95 -48.09
CA ASP A 12 13.34 46.81 -48.69
C ASP A 12 13.49 45.54 -47.84
N LYS A 13 14.63 45.36 -47.17
CA LYS A 13 14.81 44.31 -46.16
C LYS A 13 13.91 44.50 -44.95
N LEU A 14 13.79 45.73 -44.45
CA LEU A 14 12.87 46.05 -43.35
C LEU A 14 11.44 45.66 -43.75
N LYS A 15 11.02 45.98 -44.98
CA LYS A 15 9.73 45.57 -45.54
C LYS A 15 9.54 44.07 -45.49
N HIS A 16 10.47 43.32 -46.04
CA HIS A 16 10.38 41.87 -46.09
C HIS A 16 10.31 41.23 -44.69
N VAL A 17 11.15 41.68 -43.74
CA VAL A 17 11.20 41.11 -42.38
C VAL A 17 9.91 41.37 -41.62
N VAL A 18 9.38 42.59 -41.68
CA VAL A 18 8.18 42.96 -40.93
C VAL A 18 6.94 42.27 -41.53
N THR A 19 6.86 42.11 -42.85
CA THR A 19 5.79 41.35 -43.51
C THR A 19 5.79 39.88 -43.08
N ILE A 20 6.97 39.23 -43.02
CA ILE A 20 7.08 37.83 -42.57
C ILE A 20 6.75 37.70 -41.07
N MET A 21 7.32 38.56 -40.23
CA MET A 21 7.17 38.45 -38.77
C MET A 21 5.74 38.73 -38.29
N LEU A 22 5.03 39.63 -38.97
CA LEU A 22 3.65 39.99 -38.63
C LEU A 22 2.60 39.22 -39.43
N ASN A 23 3.03 38.33 -40.34
CA ASN A 23 2.18 37.49 -41.20
C ASN A 23 1.08 38.27 -41.92
N ASN A 24 1.45 39.41 -42.54
CA ASN A 24 0.55 40.34 -43.20
C ASN A 24 0.70 40.33 -44.72
N ASP A 25 -0.36 40.69 -45.44
CA ASP A 25 -0.32 40.92 -46.89
C ASP A 25 0.49 42.19 -47.24
N GLU A 26 1.40 42.09 -48.23
CA GLU A 26 2.33 43.17 -48.65
C GLU A 26 1.64 44.48 -49.08
N THR A 27 0.33 44.47 -49.30
CA THR A 27 -0.48 45.60 -49.75
C THR A 27 -0.77 46.63 -48.66
N ASN A 28 -0.70 46.25 -47.38
CA ASN A 28 -1.06 47.14 -46.24
C ASN A 28 0.16 47.74 -45.53
N TRP A 29 1.34 47.71 -46.17
CA TRP A 29 2.62 48.15 -45.60
C TRP A 29 2.61 49.57 -45.03
N GLU A 30 2.04 50.53 -45.77
CA GLU A 30 2.08 51.95 -45.40
C GLU A 30 1.03 52.32 -44.34
N THR A 31 0.00 51.49 -44.18
CA THR A 31 -1.12 51.70 -43.24
C THR A 31 -0.97 50.89 -41.94
N HIS A 32 0.06 50.06 -41.83
CA HIS A 32 0.20 49.16 -40.68
C HIS A 32 0.69 49.93 -39.44
N ASP A 33 0.02 49.72 -38.31
CA ASP A 33 0.27 50.38 -37.03
C ASP A 33 1.75 50.32 -36.60
N VAL A 34 2.39 49.16 -36.77
CA VAL A 34 3.81 48.96 -36.44
C VAL A 34 4.73 49.82 -37.33
N MET A 35 4.39 50.00 -38.61
CA MET A 35 5.19 50.85 -39.50
C MET A 35 4.99 52.33 -39.24
N LEU A 36 3.77 52.73 -38.87
CA LEU A 36 3.48 54.10 -38.44
C LEU A 36 4.23 54.43 -37.14
N ALA A 37 4.26 53.51 -36.17
CA ALA A 37 5.01 53.67 -34.93
C ALA A 37 6.53 53.74 -35.18
N LEU A 38 7.09 52.87 -36.01
CA LEU A 38 8.52 52.88 -36.36
C LEU A 38 8.92 54.15 -37.12
N THR A 39 8.10 54.59 -38.07
CA THR A 39 8.34 55.83 -38.83
C THR A 39 8.27 57.07 -37.92
N HIS A 40 7.33 57.09 -36.97
CA HIS A 40 7.23 58.17 -35.97
C HIS A 40 8.45 58.23 -35.04
N PHE A 41 9.02 57.06 -34.72
CA PHE A 41 10.26 56.97 -33.93
C PHE A 41 11.53 57.26 -34.76
N GLY A 42 11.40 57.50 -36.07
CA GLY A 42 12.51 57.82 -36.97
C GLY A 42 13.28 56.60 -37.49
N VAL A 43 12.72 55.39 -37.37
CA VAL A 43 13.33 54.14 -37.82
C VAL A 43 12.81 53.80 -39.21
N ASP A 44 13.63 54.06 -40.23
CA ASP A 44 13.28 53.86 -41.64
C ASP A 44 14.09 52.75 -42.34
N THR A 45 15.09 52.17 -41.66
CA THR A 45 15.91 51.07 -42.20
C THR A 45 15.99 49.87 -41.26
N PHE A 46 16.31 48.70 -41.81
CA PHE A 46 16.49 47.48 -41.03
C PHE A 46 17.66 47.58 -40.05
N SER A 47 18.74 48.26 -40.45
CA SER A 47 19.87 48.52 -39.57
C SER A 47 19.45 49.35 -38.35
N ASP A 48 18.58 50.34 -38.52
CA ASP A 48 18.09 51.15 -37.40
C ASP A 48 17.21 50.35 -36.45
N LEU A 49 16.36 49.45 -36.98
CA LEU A 49 15.57 48.52 -36.17
C LEU A 49 16.47 47.59 -35.33
N MET A 50 17.56 47.09 -35.90
CA MET A 50 18.50 46.22 -35.20
C MET A 50 19.31 46.93 -34.11
N MET A 51 19.40 48.26 -34.17
CA MET A 51 20.09 49.09 -33.18
C MET A 51 19.16 49.59 -32.07
N MET A 52 17.85 49.28 -32.13
CA MET A 52 16.91 49.61 -31.06
C MET A 52 17.14 48.74 -29.82
N GLU A 53 17.19 49.38 -28.65
CA GLU A 53 17.25 48.64 -27.39
C GLU A 53 15.84 48.25 -26.91
N ARG A 54 15.77 47.25 -26.01
CA ARG A 54 14.50 46.74 -25.46
C ARG A 54 13.60 47.86 -24.89
N LYS A 55 14.19 48.93 -24.35
CA LYS A 55 13.45 50.08 -23.80
C LYS A 55 12.76 50.90 -24.87
N ASP A 56 13.37 51.01 -26.04
CA ASP A 56 12.83 51.75 -27.19
C ASP A 56 11.70 50.96 -27.86
N ILE A 57 11.84 49.63 -27.92
CA ILE A 57 10.77 48.74 -28.41
C ILE A 57 9.52 48.83 -27.52
N GLN A 58 9.71 48.93 -26.20
CA GLN A 58 8.61 49.03 -25.24
C GLN A 58 7.94 50.41 -25.21
N SER A 59 8.59 51.44 -25.74
CA SER A 59 8.07 52.82 -25.82
C SER A 59 7.49 53.17 -27.19
N LEU A 60 7.43 52.23 -28.13
CA LEU A 60 6.80 52.42 -29.43
C LEU A 60 5.30 52.68 -29.27
N VAL A 61 4.85 53.82 -29.77
CA VAL A 61 3.44 54.25 -29.76
C VAL A 61 3.00 54.56 -31.20
N VAL A 62 1.80 54.11 -31.55
CA VAL A 62 1.18 54.40 -32.85
C VAL A 62 0.57 55.81 -32.80
N PRO A 63 0.98 56.75 -33.67
CA PRO A 63 0.35 58.06 -33.71
C PRO A 63 -1.03 57.96 -34.35
N VAL A 64 -2.09 58.01 -33.54
CA VAL A 64 -3.46 58.17 -34.03
C VAL A 64 -3.67 59.64 -34.43
N ALA A 65 -4.21 59.88 -35.62
CA ALA A 65 -4.54 61.23 -36.08
C ALA A 65 -5.59 61.85 -35.14
N GLY A 66 -5.12 62.72 -34.25
CA GLY A 66 -5.94 63.57 -33.39
C GLY A 66 -6.47 62.86 -32.15
N THR A 67 -5.81 63.13 -31.01
CA THR A 67 -6.22 63.04 -29.59
C THR A 67 -5.28 62.20 -28.73
N VAL A 68 -4.80 62.86 -27.68
CA VAL A 68 -3.87 62.38 -26.66
C VAL A 68 -4.60 61.35 -25.78
N ALA A 69 -4.43 60.07 -26.08
CA ALA A 69 -4.80 58.98 -25.18
C ALA A 69 -3.82 57.83 -25.36
N GLU A 70 -2.88 57.74 -24.41
CA GLU A 70 -1.84 56.72 -24.34
C GLU A 70 -2.45 55.35 -24.00
N HIS A 71 -2.30 54.38 -24.91
CA HIS A 71 -2.55 52.96 -24.64
C HIS A 71 -1.27 52.16 -24.90
N PRO A 72 -0.69 51.47 -23.90
CA PRO A 72 0.45 50.61 -24.12
C PRO A 72 0.04 49.37 -24.91
N LEU A 73 0.81 49.01 -25.93
CA LEU A 73 0.63 47.78 -26.69
C LEU A 73 0.69 46.59 -25.73
N GLY A 74 -0.36 45.77 -25.72
CA GLY A 74 -0.44 44.56 -24.93
C GLY A 74 0.58 43.53 -25.39
N PHE A 75 1.80 43.59 -24.84
CA PHE A 75 2.82 42.57 -25.06
C PHE A 75 2.43 41.32 -24.27
N THR A 76 1.85 40.32 -24.94
CA THR A 76 1.86 38.94 -24.44
C THR A 76 3.29 38.40 -24.48
N GLU A 77 3.73 37.82 -23.38
CA GLU A 77 5.08 37.28 -23.17
C GLU A 77 5.52 36.32 -24.29
N VAL A 78 6.67 36.61 -24.92
CA VAL A 78 7.24 35.78 -26.00
C VAL A 78 7.94 34.57 -25.39
N VAL A 79 7.35 33.39 -25.60
CA VAL A 79 7.94 32.10 -25.20
C VAL A 79 8.92 31.62 -26.30
N PRO A 80 10.16 31.24 -25.98
CA PRO A 80 11.14 30.76 -26.97
C PRO A 80 10.66 29.52 -27.75
N TRP A 81 10.92 29.47 -29.06
CA TRP A 81 10.41 28.45 -30.01
C TRP A 81 10.83 27.00 -29.72
N LEU A 82 11.71 26.78 -28.73
CA LEU A 82 12.17 25.46 -28.29
C LEU A 82 11.63 25.03 -26.93
N SER A 83 10.75 25.83 -26.30
CA SER A 83 10.05 25.47 -25.07
C SER A 83 8.62 25.02 -25.35
N THR A 84 8.41 24.11 -26.29
CA THR A 84 7.14 23.35 -26.36
C THR A 84 7.17 22.21 -25.35
N ARG A 85 7.07 22.55 -24.07
CA ARG A 85 5.98 21.98 -23.31
C ARG A 85 5.01 23.15 -23.13
N ALA A 86 4.05 23.27 -24.05
CA ALA A 86 2.86 24.04 -23.75
C ALA A 86 2.39 23.60 -22.35
N PRO A 87 1.92 24.51 -21.47
CA PRO A 87 1.21 24.06 -20.29
C PRO A 87 0.15 23.10 -20.83
N VAL A 88 0.25 21.81 -20.45
CA VAL A 88 -0.67 20.81 -20.97
C VAL A 88 -2.02 21.35 -20.56
N SER A 89 -2.88 21.73 -21.54
CA SER A 89 -4.19 22.29 -21.24
C SER A 89 -4.82 21.38 -20.19
N ALA A 90 -5.42 21.94 -19.14
CA ALA A 90 -5.94 21.13 -18.05
C ALA A 90 -6.82 19.96 -18.57
N GLU A 91 -7.52 20.21 -19.68
CA GLU A 91 -8.31 19.26 -20.46
C GLU A 91 -7.47 18.15 -21.12
N ALA A 92 -6.29 18.46 -21.65
CA ALA A 92 -5.37 17.48 -22.22
C ALA A 92 -4.72 16.59 -21.15
N GLU A 93 -4.48 17.10 -19.94
CA GLU A 93 -4.05 16.27 -18.80
C GLU A 93 -5.16 15.34 -18.33
N ILE A 94 -6.41 15.85 -18.29
CA ILE A 94 -7.59 15.04 -17.98
C ILE A 94 -7.82 13.97 -19.03
N GLU A 95 -7.69 14.28 -20.33
CA GLU A 95 -7.79 13.28 -21.39
C GLU A 95 -6.68 12.25 -21.33
N HIS A 96 -5.44 12.68 -21.06
CA HIS A 96 -4.32 11.77 -20.87
C HIS A 96 -4.56 10.86 -19.66
N TRP A 97 -5.08 11.40 -18.55
CA TRP A 97 -5.49 10.62 -17.39
C TRP A 97 -6.56 9.59 -17.78
N ASN A 98 -7.66 10.01 -18.41
CA ASN A 98 -8.73 9.12 -18.84
C ASN A 98 -8.27 8.03 -19.82
N LYS A 99 -7.27 8.31 -20.68
CA LYS A 99 -6.67 7.34 -21.63
C LYS A 99 -5.64 6.41 -20.96
N THR A 100 -4.92 6.89 -19.95
CA THR A 100 -3.84 6.16 -19.25
C THR A 100 -4.37 5.32 -18.10
N VAL A 101 -5.51 5.72 -17.50
CA VAL A 101 -6.16 5.06 -16.38
C VAL A 101 -6.89 3.82 -16.86
N LYS A 102 -6.11 2.78 -17.15
CA LYS A 102 -6.54 1.39 -16.95
C LYS A 102 -6.16 0.95 -15.54
N ILE A 103 -6.31 1.83 -14.54
CA ILE A 103 -6.14 1.45 -13.14
C ILE A 103 -7.26 0.48 -12.82
N SER A 104 -6.92 -0.80 -12.69
CA SER A 104 -7.95 -1.81 -12.53
C SER A 104 -8.41 -1.76 -11.08
N ARG A 105 -9.72 -1.60 -10.88
CA ARG A 105 -10.30 -1.66 -9.54
C ARG A 105 -10.04 -3.01 -8.86
N SER A 106 -9.80 -4.05 -9.66
CA SER A 106 -9.36 -5.37 -9.22
C SER A 106 -8.01 -5.40 -8.51
N ASP A 107 -7.15 -4.40 -8.71
CA ASP A 107 -5.84 -4.34 -8.03
C ASP A 107 -5.99 -4.06 -6.52
N TYR A 108 -7.13 -3.48 -6.11
CA TYR A 108 -7.40 -3.17 -4.72
C TYR A 108 -8.14 -4.32 -4.03
N LYS A 109 -7.47 -4.95 -3.07
CA LYS A 109 -8.06 -6.01 -2.23
C LYS A 109 -9.15 -5.45 -1.32
N GLU A 110 -10.19 -6.26 -1.09
CA GLU A 110 -11.27 -5.89 -0.18
C GLU A 110 -10.83 -5.94 1.28
N PHE A 111 -11.27 -4.95 2.06
CA PHE A 111 -11.08 -4.87 3.50
C PHE A 111 -12.33 -5.33 4.23
N ARG A 112 -12.36 -6.59 4.64
CA ARG A 112 -13.51 -7.22 5.32
C ARG A 112 -13.34 -7.34 6.82
N ASP A 113 -12.13 -7.64 7.26
CA ASP A 113 -11.82 -7.93 8.64
C ASP A 113 -10.78 -6.94 9.17
N GLU A 114 -11.12 -6.33 10.29
CA GLU A 114 -10.29 -5.36 11.01
C GLU A 114 -8.98 -5.98 11.48
N ALA A 115 -8.96 -7.31 11.65
CA ALA A 115 -7.80 -8.06 12.05
C ALA A 115 -6.59 -7.87 11.14
N PHE A 116 -6.84 -7.68 9.84
CA PHE A 116 -5.82 -7.59 8.80
C PHE A 116 -5.55 -6.14 8.35
N TRP A 117 -5.94 -5.14 9.15
CA TRP A 117 -5.77 -3.72 8.83
C TRP A 117 -4.34 -3.36 8.38
N HIS A 118 -3.31 -3.85 9.08
CA HIS A 118 -1.91 -3.54 8.79
C HIS A 118 -1.51 -4.05 7.39
N LYS A 119 -1.83 -5.31 7.07
CA LYS A 119 -1.54 -5.90 5.75
C LYS A 119 -2.34 -5.21 4.65
N TRP A 120 -3.62 -4.96 4.89
CA TRP A 120 -4.48 -4.28 3.92
C TRP A 120 -4.00 -2.86 3.63
N SER A 121 -3.69 -2.09 4.67
CA SER A 121 -3.25 -0.70 4.53
C SER A 121 -1.88 -0.57 3.85
N GLU A 122 -0.93 -1.48 4.14
CA GLU A 122 0.35 -1.56 3.43
C GLU A 122 0.16 -1.90 1.95
N HIS A 123 -0.65 -2.92 1.64
CA HIS A 123 -0.98 -3.28 0.26
C HIS A 123 -1.69 -2.14 -0.49
N PHE A 124 -2.65 -1.49 0.16
CA PHE A 124 -3.37 -0.34 -0.39
C PHE A 124 -2.39 0.79 -0.73
N LEU A 125 -1.51 1.16 0.20
CA LEU A 125 -0.51 2.20 0.00
C LEU A 125 0.46 1.86 -1.14
N LEU A 126 0.92 0.61 -1.23
CA LEU A 126 1.78 0.15 -2.32
C LEU A 126 1.08 0.24 -3.69
N THR A 127 -0.20 -0.14 -3.74
CA THR A 127 -1.01 -0.06 -4.96
C THR A 127 -1.25 1.39 -5.39
N VAL A 128 -1.49 2.29 -4.43
CA VAL A 128 -1.61 3.73 -4.72
C VAL A 128 -0.28 4.30 -5.23
N LYS A 129 0.84 3.87 -4.66
CA LYS A 129 2.18 4.27 -5.11
C LYS A 129 2.50 3.76 -6.52
N SER A 130 2.15 2.52 -6.86
CA SER A 130 2.38 1.98 -8.22
C SER A 130 1.56 2.74 -9.26
N HIS A 131 0.35 3.19 -8.91
CA HIS A 131 -0.50 4.02 -9.75
C HIS A 131 -0.10 5.50 -9.77
N ARG A 132 0.96 5.89 -9.05
CA ARG A 132 1.45 7.28 -8.93
C ARG A 132 0.37 8.25 -8.42
N LEU A 133 -0.45 7.76 -7.48
CA LEU A 133 -1.55 8.51 -6.86
C LEU A 133 -1.27 8.81 -5.37
N SER A 134 -0.01 8.76 -4.94
CA SER A 134 0.35 8.97 -3.53
C SER A 134 -0.03 10.35 -3.00
N HIS A 135 -0.03 11.37 -3.87
CA HIS A 135 -0.40 12.74 -3.52
C HIS A 135 -1.85 12.87 -3.00
N LEU A 136 -2.74 11.95 -3.36
CA LEU A 136 -4.14 11.95 -2.89
C LEU A 136 -4.28 11.54 -1.42
N LEU A 137 -3.27 10.89 -0.85
CA LEU A 137 -3.26 10.42 0.54
C LEU A 137 -2.36 11.28 1.44
N GLU A 138 -1.50 12.12 0.86
CA GLU A 138 -0.56 12.96 1.59
C GLU A 138 -1.21 14.28 2.04
N LYS A 139 -0.88 14.71 3.25
CA LYS A 139 -1.42 15.96 3.82
C LYS A 139 -0.68 17.15 3.25
N GLY A 140 -1.43 18.15 2.77
CA GLY A 140 -0.89 19.45 2.36
C GLY A 140 -0.35 19.49 0.92
N TYR A 141 -0.68 18.50 0.09
CA TYR A 141 -0.39 18.58 -1.34
C TYR A 141 -1.23 19.69 -2.01
N VAL A 142 -0.57 20.61 -2.70
CA VAL A 142 -1.22 21.65 -3.51
C VAL A 142 -1.16 21.20 -4.96
N ALA A 143 -2.31 20.87 -5.53
CA ALA A 143 -2.40 20.40 -6.90
C ALA A 143 -2.04 21.51 -7.89
N GLU A 144 -1.13 21.21 -8.83
CA GLU A 144 -0.80 22.07 -9.97
C GLU A 144 -2.03 22.30 -10.86
N ASN A 145 -2.89 21.26 -10.98
CA ASN A 145 -4.16 21.31 -11.70
C ASN A 145 -5.33 20.89 -10.79
N PRO A 146 -6.12 21.85 -10.26
CA PRO A 146 -7.24 21.57 -9.35
C PRO A 146 -8.35 20.70 -9.96
N SER A 147 -8.54 20.78 -11.29
CA SER A 147 -9.61 20.06 -11.98
C SER A 147 -9.30 18.57 -12.14
N LEU A 148 -8.05 18.24 -12.46
CA LEU A 148 -7.54 16.86 -12.51
C LEU A 148 -7.56 16.21 -11.12
N ASP A 149 -7.09 16.95 -10.11
CA ASP A 149 -7.06 16.50 -8.72
C ASP A 149 -8.47 16.19 -8.17
N ARG A 150 -9.49 16.97 -8.56
CA ARG A 150 -10.89 16.66 -8.23
C ARG A 150 -11.33 15.31 -8.82
N ILE A 151 -11.07 15.07 -10.10
CA ILE A 151 -11.46 13.81 -10.77
C ILE A 151 -10.71 12.62 -10.14
N GLN A 152 -9.43 12.80 -9.83
CA GLN A 152 -8.61 11.79 -9.16
C GLN A 152 -9.13 11.45 -7.75
N ARG A 153 -9.52 12.46 -6.96
CA ARG A 153 -10.14 12.26 -5.64
C ARG A 153 -11.48 11.54 -5.73
N GLU A 154 -12.34 11.91 -6.67
CA GLU A 154 -13.64 11.24 -6.87
C GLU A 154 -13.45 9.77 -7.23
N TRP A 155 -12.51 9.47 -8.12
CA TRP A 155 -12.16 8.10 -8.49
C TRP A 155 -11.59 7.30 -7.30
N MET A 156 -10.69 7.90 -6.51
CA MET A 156 -10.11 7.25 -5.35
C MET A 156 -11.16 7.00 -4.25
N TYR A 157 -12.03 7.97 -4.01
CA TYR A 157 -13.13 7.84 -3.06
C TYR A 157 -14.11 6.73 -3.47
N LYS A 158 -14.44 6.64 -4.77
CA LYS A 158 -15.21 5.53 -5.34
C LYS A 158 -14.53 4.18 -5.05
N THR A 159 -13.24 4.08 -5.36
CA THR A 159 -12.43 2.87 -5.10
C THR A 159 -12.45 2.49 -3.62
N LEU A 160 -12.31 3.44 -2.71
CA LEU A 160 -12.40 3.21 -1.26
C LEU A 160 -13.76 2.69 -0.81
N CYS A 161 -14.86 3.25 -1.33
CA CYS A 161 -16.21 2.76 -1.06
C CYS A 161 -16.40 1.30 -1.47
N ASP A 162 -15.72 0.93 -2.54
CA ASP A 162 -15.84 -0.38 -3.13
C ASP A 162 -14.96 -1.42 -2.42
N THR A 163 -13.79 -1.02 -1.94
CA THR A 163 -12.85 -1.91 -1.25
C THR A 163 -13.20 -2.10 0.21
N ILE A 164 -13.76 -1.09 0.89
CA ILE A 164 -14.00 -1.12 2.33
C ILE A 164 -15.34 -1.78 2.64
N LYS A 165 -15.31 -2.93 3.31
CA LYS A 165 -16.50 -3.69 3.70
C LYS A 165 -16.78 -3.64 5.21
N THR A 166 -15.83 -3.22 6.03
CA THR A 166 -15.98 -3.09 7.49
C THR A 166 -17.04 -2.06 7.88
N ALA A 167 -17.75 -2.32 8.99
CA ALA A 167 -18.81 -1.43 9.48
C ALA A 167 -18.28 -0.04 9.89
N ALA A 168 -17.16 0.00 10.62
CA ALA A 168 -16.50 1.24 11.01
C ALA A 168 -16.05 2.04 9.77
N GLY A 169 -15.42 1.35 8.80
CA GLY A 169 -14.98 1.97 7.54
C GLY A 169 -16.12 2.58 6.73
N LYS A 170 -17.26 1.88 6.59
CA LYS A 170 -18.47 2.40 5.92
C LYS A 170 -19.05 3.62 6.63
N SER A 171 -19.01 3.65 7.97
CA SER A 171 -19.50 4.80 8.74
C SER A 171 -18.66 6.06 8.44
N PHE A 172 -17.33 5.90 8.36
CA PHE A 172 -16.42 7.00 8.02
C PHE A 172 -16.60 7.47 6.57
N LEU A 173 -16.77 6.55 5.62
CA LEU A 173 -17.05 6.90 4.23
C LEU A 173 -18.32 7.75 4.13
N THR A 174 -19.40 7.33 4.79
CA THR A 174 -20.68 8.06 4.79
C THR A 174 -20.55 9.48 5.36
N GLN A 175 -19.74 9.66 6.40
CA GLN A 175 -19.49 10.99 6.99
C GLN A 175 -18.73 11.93 6.05
N HIS A 176 -17.87 11.41 5.17
CA HIS A 176 -17.05 12.19 4.24
C HIS A 176 -17.63 12.28 2.82
N LEU A 177 -18.86 11.79 2.60
CA LEU A 177 -19.51 11.73 1.28
C LEU A 177 -19.64 13.11 0.59
N LYS A 178 -19.84 14.18 1.35
CA LYS A 178 -20.03 15.54 0.79
C LYS A 178 -18.74 16.19 0.32
N ASN A 179 -17.61 15.90 0.98
CA ASN A 179 -16.36 16.61 0.73
C ASN A 179 -15.43 15.81 -0.20
N SER A 180 -15.63 14.49 -0.35
CA SER A 180 -14.77 13.58 -1.14
C SER A 180 -13.27 13.70 -0.85
N GLU A 181 -12.92 14.26 0.32
CA GLU A 181 -11.55 14.47 0.74
C GLU A 181 -10.95 13.14 1.20
N THR A 182 -10.27 12.49 0.27
CA THR A 182 -9.66 11.17 0.44
C THR A 182 -8.60 11.18 1.55
N HIS A 183 -7.82 12.26 1.66
CA HIS A 183 -6.76 12.41 2.67
C HIS A 183 -7.32 12.44 4.11
N LEU A 184 -8.40 13.21 4.36
CA LEU A 184 -9.05 13.27 5.67
C LEU A 184 -9.65 11.93 6.07
N PHE A 185 -10.26 11.25 5.09
CA PHE A 185 -10.77 9.91 5.29
C PHE A 185 -9.65 8.94 5.70
N TRP A 186 -8.54 8.93 4.97
CA TRP A 186 -7.39 8.07 5.24
C TRP A 186 -6.78 8.35 6.62
N GLU A 187 -6.58 9.62 6.97
CA GLU A 187 -6.07 10.03 8.29
C GLU A 187 -6.98 9.55 9.42
N LYS A 188 -8.30 9.78 9.28
CA LYS A 188 -9.28 9.37 10.27
C LYS A 188 -9.34 7.86 10.43
N MET A 189 -9.31 7.12 9.33
CA MET A 189 -9.31 5.65 9.34
C MET A 189 -8.02 5.10 9.98
N SER A 190 -6.86 5.62 9.58
CA SER A 190 -5.57 5.27 10.18
C SER A 190 -5.55 5.57 11.68
N ASN A 191 -6.05 6.73 12.10
CA ASN A 191 -6.13 7.07 13.52
C ASN A 191 -7.05 6.12 14.27
N HIS A 192 -8.25 5.83 13.74
CA HIS A 192 -9.17 4.88 14.35
C HIS A 192 -8.52 3.50 14.57
N TYR A 193 -7.85 2.94 13.56
CA TYR A 193 -7.21 1.62 13.69
C TYR A 193 -5.88 1.64 14.46
N LYS A 194 -5.35 2.81 14.83
CA LYS A 194 -4.20 2.95 15.73
C LYS A 194 -4.62 3.22 17.18
N THR A 195 -5.71 3.93 17.42
CA THR A 195 -6.10 4.43 18.75
C THR A 195 -7.40 3.86 19.31
N SER A 196 -8.23 3.21 18.48
CA SER A 196 -9.49 2.63 18.95
C SER A 196 -9.27 1.59 20.06
N MET A 197 -10.31 1.36 20.85
CA MET A 197 -10.31 0.27 21.84
C MET A 197 -10.00 -1.08 21.19
N THR A 198 -10.48 -1.33 19.96
CA THR A 198 -10.15 -2.53 19.19
C THR A 198 -8.65 -2.65 18.92
N ALA A 199 -7.97 -1.55 18.58
CA ALA A 199 -6.52 -1.52 18.40
C ALA A 199 -5.78 -1.80 19.71
N THR A 200 -6.24 -1.22 20.83
CA THR A 200 -5.69 -1.49 22.16
C THR A 200 -5.84 -2.95 22.57
N ILE A 201 -7.02 -3.54 22.38
CA ILE A 201 -7.28 -4.97 22.64
C ILE A 201 -6.39 -5.84 21.76
N ARG A 202 -6.25 -5.51 20.47
CA ARG A 202 -5.36 -6.24 19.54
C ARG A 202 -3.89 -6.16 19.96
N SER A 203 -3.42 -4.99 20.36
CA SER A 203 -2.07 -4.82 20.90
C SER A 203 -1.87 -5.65 22.17
N SER A 204 -2.85 -5.66 23.08
CA SER A 204 -2.83 -6.51 24.27
C SER A 204 -2.80 -8.00 23.94
N LYS A 205 -3.57 -8.46 22.96
CA LYS A 205 -3.54 -9.87 22.50
C LYS A 205 -2.19 -10.23 21.88
N THR A 206 -1.66 -9.37 21.03
CA THR A 206 -0.32 -9.54 20.42
C THR A 206 0.76 -9.61 21.48
N LEU A 207 0.65 -8.78 22.53
CA LEU A 207 1.51 -8.83 23.70
C LEU A 207 1.41 -10.16 24.46
N THR A 208 0.18 -10.64 24.71
CA THR A 208 -0.02 -11.94 25.34
C THR A 208 0.65 -13.04 24.50
N TYR A 209 0.41 -13.06 23.19
CA TYR A 209 1.06 -14.01 22.30
C TYR A 209 2.59 -13.93 22.38
N LEU A 210 3.18 -12.75 22.26
CA LEU A 210 4.64 -12.59 22.33
C LEU A 210 5.24 -13.07 23.65
N THR A 211 4.51 -12.96 24.77
CA THR A 211 5.02 -13.34 26.09
C THR A 211 4.66 -14.77 26.52
N THR A 212 3.65 -15.40 25.91
CA THR A 212 3.19 -16.75 26.29
C THR A 212 3.32 -17.79 25.20
N ALA A 213 3.58 -17.40 23.95
CA ALA A 213 3.73 -18.36 22.86
C ALA A 213 4.87 -19.33 23.16
N ASN A 214 4.60 -20.61 22.99
CA ASN A 214 5.59 -21.66 23.16
C ASN A 214 5.36 -22.74 22.10
N LEU A 215 6.40 -23.02 21.31
CA LEU A 215 6.35 -23.99 20.24
C LEU A 215 6.22 -25.43 20.79
N SER A 216 6.63 -25.69 22.02
CA SER A 216 6.50 -27.03 22.64
C SER A 216 5.08 -27.37 23.09
N ASP A 217 4.20 -26.37 23.23
CA ASP A 217 2.84 -26.57 23.76
C ASP A 217 1.91 -27.29 22.75
N GLY A 218 2.36 -27.48 21.50
CA GLY A 218 1.60 -28.15 20.46
C GLY A 218 0.45 -27.33 19.87
N SER A 219 0.25 -26.09 20.31
CA SER A 219 -0.74 -25.17 19.74
C SER A 219 -0.42 -24.80 18.30
N TRP A 220 0.88 -24.74 17.95
CA TRP A 220 1.31 -24.42 16.59
C TRP A 220 1.24 -25.63 15.66
N ARG A 221 0.34 -25.59 14.67
CA ARG A 221 0.12 -26.65 13.66
C ARG A 221 0.83 -26.44 12.32
N GLY A 222 1.83 -25.56 12.27
CA GLY A 222 2.64 -25.28 11.07
C GLY A 222 4.08 -25.78 11.17
N SER A 223 4.91 -25.42 10.19
CA SER A 223 6.36 -25.65 10.24
C SER A 223 7.03 -24.79 11.31
N GLN A 224 8.21 -25.22 11.81
CA GLN A 224 8.96 -24.40 12.77
C GLN A 224 9.38 -23.07 12.14
N GLN A 225 9.73 -23.09 10.85
CA GLN A 225 10.07 -21.89 10.09
C GLN A 225 8.93 -20.87 10.06
N ASN A 226 7.69 -21.33 9.81
CA ASN A 226 6.53 -20.44 9.77
C ASN A 226 6.20 -19.87 11.15
N PHE A 227 6.42 -20.63 12.23
CA PHE A 227 6.27 -20.11 13.59
C PHE A 227 7.19 -18.92 13.85
N ILE A 228 8.48 -19.08 13.51
CA ILE A 228 9.50 -18.03 13.70
C ILE A 228 9.16 -16.79 12.87
N LEU A 229 8.74 -16.97 11.62
CA LEU A 229 8.33 -15.85 10.76
C LEU A 229 7.08 -15.15 11.29
N ASN A 230 6.08 -15.90 11.76
CA ASN A 230 4.89 -15.33 12.38
C ASN A 230 5.24 -14.55 13.64
N PHE A 231 6.06 -15.11 14.54
CA PHE A 231 6.51 -14.42 15.77
C PHE A 231 7.23 -13.11 15.44
N LYS A 232 8.13 -13.12 14.45
CA LYS A 232 8.83 -11.93 13.96
C LYS A 232 7.84 -10.86 13.48
N GLU A 233 6.84 -11.25 12.70
CA GLU A 233 5.80 -10.34 12.21
C GLU A 233 4.92 -9.79 13.34
N GLN A 234 4.55 -10.60 14.33
CA GLN A 234 3.81 -10.11 15.50
C GLN A 234 4.62 -9.09 16.31
N GLY A 235 5.94 -9.28 16.44
CA GLY A 235 6.84 -8.29 17.05
C GLY A 235 6.83 -6.97 16.28
N ARG A 236 6.88 -7.02 14.94
CA ARG A 236 6.80 -5.84 14.07
C ARG A 236 5.46 -5.11 14.23
N ILE A 237 4.34 -5.85 14.19
CA ILE A 237 2.99 -5.31 14.34
C ILE A 237 2.85 -4.64 15.72
N TYR A 238 3.27 -5.31 16.79
CA TYR A 238 3.21 -4.74 18.15
C TYR A 238 4.00 -3.43 18.25
N ASN A 239 5.25 -3.40 17.78
CA ASN A 239 6.09 -2.21 17.81
C ASN A 239 5.57 -1.07 16.89
N GLY A 240 4.82 -1.42 15.84
CA GLY A 240 4.16 -0.46 14.96
C GLY A 240 2.88 0.14 15.53
N THR A 241 2.12 -0.63 16.32
CA THR A 241 0.87 -0.17 16.95
C THR A 241 1.10 0.52 18.30
N SER A 242 2.08 0.06 19.08
CA SER A 242 2.35 0.57 20.43
C SER A 242 3.12 1.91 20.38
N VAL A 243 2.49 2.97 20.89
CA VAL A 243 3.08 4.32 20.95
C VAL A 243 4.09 4.47 22.09
N HIS A 244 3.80 3.88 23.27
CA HIS A 244 4.57 4.13 24.49
C HIS A 244 5.48 2.96 24.92
N ASN A 245 5.12 1.72 24.58
CA ASN A 245 5.81 0.52 25.06
C ASN A 245 6.32 -0.32 23.89
N LYS A 246 7.37 0.15 23.20
CA LYS A 246 8.02 -0.64 22.14
C LYS A 246 9.04 -1.58 22.75
N TYR A 247 9.10 -2.81 22.24
CA TYR A 247 10.12 -3.77 22.64
C TYR A 247 11.42 -3.51 21.91
N SER A 248 12.51 -3.50 22.68
CA SER A 248 13.87 -3.54 22.15
C SER A 248 14.18 -4.90 21.54
N ASP A 249 15.15 -4.93 20.61
CA ASP A 249 15.65 -6.18 20.01
C ASP A 249 16.03 -7.22 21.07
N GLY A 250 16.71 -6.80 22.15
CA GLY A 250 17.10 -7.70 23.23
C GLY A 250 15.91 -8.34 23.96
N GLN A 251 14.81 -7.60 24.14
CA GLN A 251 13.58 -8.14 24.74
C GLN A 251 12.89 -9.13 23.79
N LEU A 252 12.81 -8.81 22.49
CA LEU A 252 12.23 -9.72 21.49
C LEU A 252 13.04 -11.02 21.37
N VAL A 253 14.38 -10.94 21.46
CA VAL A 253 15.25 -12.12 21.52
C VAL A 253 14.95 -12.98 22.76
N GLN A 254 14.78 -12.35 23.94
CA GLN A 254 14.43 -13.09 25.17
C GLN A 254 13.09 -13.81 25.06
N PHE A 255 12.07 -13.14 24.52
CA PHE A 255 10.75 -13.74 24.33
C PHE A 255 10.77 -14.88 23.32
N LEU A 256 11.47 -14.69 22.19
CA LEU A 256 11.60 -15.76 21.19
C LEU A 256 12.41 -16.94 21.75
N GLU A 257 13.46 -16.69 22.53
CA GLU A 257 14.23 -17.74 23.19
C GLU A 257 13.37 -18.56 24.16
N GLN A 258 12.52 -17.90 24.96
CA GLN A 258 11.55 -18.57 25.81
C GLN A 258 10.57 -19.41 24.98
N ALA A 259 10.06 -18.86 23.89
CA ALA A 259 9.10 -19.52 23.01
C ALA A 259 9.65 -20.79 22.33
N VAL A 260 10.96 -20.88 22.10
CA VAL A 260 11.61 -22.04 21.46
C VAL A 260 12.38 -22.94 22.43
N SER A 261 12.44 -22.57 23.71
CA SER A 261 13.27 -23.25 24.72
C SER A 261 12.96 -24.75 24.89
N GLY A 262 11.70 -25.16 24.71
CA GLY A 262 11.26 -26.55 24.79
C GLY A 262 11.61 -27.41 23.58
N ILE A 263 12.17 -26.83 22.51
CA ILE A 263 12.44 -27.51 21.24
C ILE A 263 13.95 -27.80 21.12
N PRO A 264 14.38 -29.09 21.13
CA PRO A 264 15.79 -29.44 21.20
C PRO A 264 16.66 -28.91 20.05
N ASN A 265 16.10 -28.79 18.83
CA ASN A 265 16.86 -28.30 17.68
C ASN A 265 17.01 -26.77 17.64
N LEU A 266 16.25 -26.02 18.45
CA LEU A 266 16.25 -24.55 18.46
C LEU A 266 16.80 -23.96 19.77
N SER A 267 16.63 -24.64 20.89
CA SER A 267 16.99 -24.14 22.24
C SER A 267 18.48 -23.81 22.43
N GLY A 268 19.36 -24.44 21.64
CA GLY A 268 20.81 -24.20 21.68
C GLY A 268 21.30 -23.05 20.78
N ALA A 269 20.46 -22.53 19.88
CA ALA A 269 20.89 -21.66 18.77
C ALA A 269 21.64 -20.41 19.25
N ARG A 270 21.06 -19.68 20.21
CA ARG A 270 21.65 -18.46 20.77
C ARG A 270 23.02 -18.71 21.39
N ARG A 271 23.18 -19.84 22.09
CA ARG A 271 24.43 -20.21 22.77
C ARG A 271 25.54 -20.49 21.76
N VAL A 272 25.21 -21.21 20.69
CA VAL A 272 26.14 -21.51 19.59
C VAL A 272 26.59 -20.23 18.90
N ASP A 273 25.66 -19.31 18.60
CA ASP A 273 25.98 -18.03 17.97
C ASP A 273 26.85 -17.13 18.85
N MET A 274 26.53 -17.02 20.15
CA MET A 274 27.36 -16.25 21.10
C MET A 274 28.78 -16.80 21.20
N LEU A 275 28.94 -18.13 21.21
CA LEU A 275 30.25 -18.77 21.23
C LEU A 275 31.02 -18.49 19.94
N ALA A 276 30.36 -18.60 18.78
CA ALA A 276 30.97 -18.33 17.48
C ALA A 276 31.42 -16.86 17.35
N ARG A 277 30.61 -15.91 17.82
CA ARG A 277 30.93 -14.47 17.82
C ARG A 277 32.08 -14.13 18.76
N SER A 278 32.07 -14.72 19.96
CA SER A 278 33.17 -14.57 20.92
C SER A 278 34.49 -15.09 20.35
N ALA A 279 34.47 -16.24 19.66
CA ALA A 279 35.64 -16.79 18.98
C ALA A 279 36.13 -15.91 17.82
N ALA A 280 35.20 -15.28 17.08
CA ALA A 280 35.50 -14.35 16.00
C ALA A 280 35.95 -12.95 16.47
N LYS A 281 35.96 -12.68 17.79
CA LYS A 281 36.18 -11.35 18.38
C LYS A 281 35.25 -10.28 17.81
N ASN A 282 34.01 -10.66 17.48
CA ASN A 282 32.99 -9.70 17.08
C ASN A 282 32.30 -9.15 18.34
N GLU A 283 32.41 -7.84 18.56
CA GLU A 283 31.83 -7.11 19.69
C GLU A 283 30.45 -6.49 19.37
N ASP A 284 29.91 -6.73 18.17
CA ASP A 284 28.62 -6.20 17.75
C ASP A 284 27.47 -6.73 18.63
N THR A 285 26.47 -5.88 18.87
CA THR A 285 25.26 -6.25 19.62
C THR A 285 24.47 -7.31 18.85
N TYR A 286 24.01 -8.34 19.56
CA TYR A 286 23.22 -9.41 18.96
C TYR A 286 21.80 -8.91 18.66
N SER A 287 21.55 -8.59 17.39
CA SER A 287 20.24 -8.10 16.95
C SER A 287 19.21 -9.22 16.91
N PHE A 288 17.93 -8.84 17.00
CA PHE A 288 16.81 -9.74 16.77
C PHE A 288 16.86 -10.36 15.37
N GLU A 289 17.31 -9.61 14.36
CA GLU A 289 17.41 -10.12 12.99
C GLU A 289 18.39 -11.31 12.91
N ASP A 290 19.58 -11.15 13.49
CA ASP A 290 20.62 -12.18 13.53
C ASP A 290 20.12 -13.46 14.21
N TYR A 291 19.43 -13.32 15.35
CA TYR A 291 18.86 -14.47 16.06
C TYR A 291 17.79 -15.19 15.23
N THR A 292 16.87 -14.43 14.61
CA THR A 292 15.84 -15.02 13.76
C THR A 292 16.45 -15.74 12.56
N ALA A 293 17.50 -15.20 11.94
CA ALA A 293 18.17 -15.83 10.82
C ALA A 293 18.79 -17.19 11.21
N SER A 294 19.46 -17.27 12.36
CA SER A 294 20.02 -18.53 12.88
C SER A 294 18.93 -19.56 13.20
N LEU A 295 17.83 -19.12 13.82
CA LEU A 295 16.70 -20.01 14.09
C LEU A 295 16.04 -20.50 12.81
N LEU A 296 15.87 -19.65 11.79
CA LEU A 296 15.31 -20.03 10.49
C LEU A 296 16.17 -21.08 9.78
N LEU A 297 17.51 -20.97 9.89
CA LEU A 297 18.42 -21.97 9.33
C LEU A 297 18.26 -23.34 10.01
N LEU A 298 18.19 -23.37 11.34
CA LEU A 298 18.00 -24.62 12.10
C LEU A 298 16.61 -25.21 11.87
N ALA A 299 15.59 -24.37 11.81
CA ALA A 299 14.23 -24.76 11.50
C ALA A 299 14.12 -25.36 10.09
N ALA A 300 14.74 -24.74 9.09
CA ALA A 300 14.73 -25.25 7.72
C ALA A 300 15.35 -26.67 7.61
N ILE A 301 16.44 -26.93 8.33
CA ILE A 301 17.07 -28.26 8.38
C ILE A 301 16.10 -29.28 9.00
N TYR A 302 15.45 -28.92 10.10
CA TYR A 302 14.50 -29.78 10.78
C TYR A 302 13.24 -30.03 9.94
N ASP A 303 12.63 -28.97 9.41
CA ASP A 303 11.43 -29.01 8.58
C ASP A 303 11.70 -29.80 7.30
N ALA A 304 12.87 -29.67 6.66
CA ALA A 304 13.24 -30.49 5.51
C ALA A 304 13.30 -31.99 5.86
N ALA A 305 13.89 -32.33 7.01
CA ALA A 305 13.97 -33.71 7.49
C ALA A 305 12.59 -34.31 7.86
N HIS A 306 11.62 -33.48 8.26
CA HIS A 306 10.29 -33.91 8.70
C HIS A 306 9.19 -33.68 7.63
N SER A 307 9.51 -33.03 6.52
CA SER A 307 8.58 -32.77 5.40
C SER A 307 8.07 -34.07 4.75
N GLY A 308 8.85 -35.16 4.79
CA GLY A 308 8.51 -36.45 4.20
C GLY A 308 7.76 -37.42 5.13
N THR A 309 7.65 -37.14 6.43
CA THR A 309 7.01 -38.04 7.41
C THR A 309 5.55 -37.65 7.71
N SER A 310 5.14 -36.43 7.37
CA SER A 310 3.73 -36.06 7.38
C SER A 310 3.02 -36.67 6.18
N ARG A 311 2.27 -37.75 6.44
CA ARG A 311 1.28 -38.32 5.54
C ARG A 311 0.15 -37.31 5.26
N SER A 312 0.42 -36.24 4.52
CA SER A 312 -0.62 -35.52 3.79
C SER A 312 -0.94 -36.28 2.51
N LYS A 313 -1.52 -37.48 2.67
CA LYS A 313 -2.39 -38.04 1.65
C LYS A 313 -3.69 -37.26 1.75
N GLY A 314 -3.87 -36.33 0.82
CA GLY A 314 -5.18 -35.76 0.50
C GLY A 314 -5.62 -34.60 1.40
N ASN A 315 -5.15 -33.39 1.09
CA ASN A 315 -6.04 -32.24 1.08
C ASN A 315 -5.55 -31.22 0.06
N SER A 316 -5.76 -31.60 -1.21
CA SER A 316 -5.93 -30.61 -2.26
C SER A 316 -7.14 -29.77 -1.86
N ARG A 317 -6.91 -28.46 -1.65
CA ARG A 317 -7.91 -27.40 -1.47
C ARG A 317 -9.20 -27.70 -2.23
N ARG A 318 -10.22 -28.24 -1.54
CA ARG A 318 -11.58 -28.35 -2.09
C ARG A 318 -12.29 -27.06 -1.75
N SER A 319 -12.50 -26.20 -2.75
CA SER A 319 -13.23 -24.95 -2.58
C SER A 319 -14.64 -25.20 -2.08
N SER A 320 -15.11 -24.28 -1.24
CA SER A 320 -16.47 -24.15 -0.74
C SER A 320 -17.54 -24.28 -1.83
N TYR A 321 -18.54 -25.12 -1.59
CA TYR A 321 -19.97 -24.85 -1.79
C TYR A 321 -20.74 -25.98 -1.10
N ASN A 322 -20.93 -25.89 0.22
CA ASN A 322 -21.87 -26.75 0.93
C ASN A 322 -23.07 -25.90 1.33
N HIS A 323 -24.16 -26.06 0.57
CA HIS A 323 -25.48 -25.68 1.01
C HIS A 323 -26.00 -26.79 1.93
N GLU A 324 -26.42 -26.39 3.12
CA GLU A 324 -27.28 -27.06 4.09
C GLU A 324 -28.26 -28.10 3.50
N LEU A 325 -28.18 -29.36 3.94
CA LEU A 325 -29.32 -30.24 4.27
C LEU A 325 -28.85 -31.39 5.19
N ILE A 326 -29.46 -31.48 6.37
CA ILE A 326 -29.28 -32.50 7.42
C ILE A 326 -30.00 -33.80 7.04
N PHE A 327 -29.40 -34.99 7.22
CA PHE A 327 -30.14 -36.22 7.59
C PHE A 327 -29.29 -37.23 8.40
N GLU A 328 -29.89 -37.65 9.51
CA GLU A 328 -29.76 -38.85 10.35
C GLU A 328 -28.51 -39.76 10.27
N GLN A 329 -27.90 -39.91 11.46
CA GLN A 329 -27.28 -41.12 12.01
C GLN A 329 -26.50 -42.00 11.03
N ASP A 330 -25.30 -41.55 10.69
CA ASP A 330 -24.18 -42.47 10.47
C ASP A 330 -22.88 -41.81 10.94
N ASN A 331 -21.96 -42.67 11.37
CA ASN A 331 -20.65 -42.38 11.95
C ASN A 331 -19.74 -41.62 10.96
N GLU A 332 -20.01 -40.33 10.77
CA GLU A 332 -19.14 -39.44 10.02
C GLU A 332 -18.03 -38.96 10.95
N ASN A 333 -16.85 -39.58 10.79
CA ASN A 333 -15.58 -38.97 11.13
C ASN A 333 -15.53 -37.57 10.50
N HIS A 334 -16.01 -36.57 11.23
CA HIS A 334 -15.80 -35.17 10.93
C HIS A 334 -14.30 -34.94 10.98
N GLY A 335 -13.64 -35.16 9.84
CA GLY A 335 -12.28 -34.73 9.60
C GLY A 335 -12.30 -33.23 9.68
N TYR A 336 -12.12 -32.70 10.90
CA TYR A 336 -11.78 -31.31 11.11
C TYR A 336 -10.63 -31.00 10.15
N GLU A 337 -10.87 -30.04 9.26
CA GLU A 337 -9.81 -29.49 8.44
C GLU A 337 -8.76 -28.97 9.43
N SER A 338 -7.63 -29.67 9.54
CA SER A 338 -6.56 -29.24 10.43
C SER A 338 -6.03 -27.94 9.84
N HIS A 339 -6.49 -26.81 10.36
CA HIS A 339 -5.95 -25.50 10.04
C HIS A 339 -4.43 -25.54 10.30
N VAL A 340 -3.67 -25.54 9.21
CA VAL A 340 -2.21 -25.46 9.26
C VAL A 340 -1.87 -23.99 9.45
N HIS A 341 -1.23 -23.67 10.57
CA HIS A 341 -0.81 -22.29 10.81
C HIS A 341 0.32 -21.90 9.87
N ASP A 342 0.27 -20.66 9.42
CA ASP A 342 1.20 -20.07 8.47
C ASP A 342 1.61 -18.67 8.98
N PHE A 343 2.52 -18.02 8.25
CA PHE A 343 2.94 -16.65 8.50
C PHE A 343 1.76 -15.70 8.73
N ASP A 344 0.67 -15.90 7.97
CA ASP A 344 -0.49 -15.03 7.99
C ASP A 344 -1.50 -15.29 9.11
N THR A 345 -1.32 -16.35 9.90
CA THR A 345 -2.23 -16.72 11.00
C THR A 345 -2.30 -15.59 12.04
N THR A 346 -3.52 -15.19 12.38
CA THR A 346 -3.75 -14.09 13.31
C THR A 346 -3.54 -14.51 14.76
N VAL A 347 -3.17 -13.56 15.62
CA VAL A 347 -3.07 -13.80 17.06
C VAL A 347 -4.41 -14.22 17.67
N ASP A 348 -5.52 -13.73 17.11
CA ASP A 348 -6.87 -14.13 17.54
C ASP A 348 -7.07 -15.64 17.39
N GLU A 349 -6.73 -16.19 16.21
CA GLU A 349 -6.79 -17.64 15.94
C GLU A 349 -5.81 -18.44 16.82
N LEU A 350 -4.59 -17.95 17.01
CA LEU A 350 -3.58 -18.65 17.81
C LEU A 350 -3.95 -18.72 19.29
N LEU A 351 -4.48 -17.64 19.86
CA LEU A 351 -4.88 -17.60 21.27
C LEU A 351 -6.20 -18.35 21.53
N GLU A 352 -7.08 -18.47 20.54
CA GLU A 352 -8.29 -19.29 20.64
C GLU A 352 -7.95 -20.78 20.78
N VAL A 353 -6.97 -21.27 20.02
CA VAL A 353 -6.49 -22.67 20.13
C VAL A 353 -5.94 -22.96 21.53
N HIS A 354 -5.17 -22.03 22.11
CA HIS A 354 -4.64 -22.16 23.46
C HIS A 354 -5.75 -22.22 24.54
N GLN A 355 -6.87 -21.53 24.33
CA GLN A 355 -8.02 -21.58 25.24
C GLN A 355 -8.80 -22.89 25.08
N SER A 356 -9.01 -23.36 23.84
CA SER A 356 -9.72 -24.61 23.58
C SER A 356 -8.96 -25.83 24.09
N ASP A 357 -7.63 -25.90 23.91
CA ASP A 357 -6.81 -27.04 24.38
C ASP A 357 -6.72 -27.11 25.91
N ARG A 358 -6.72 -25.95 26.59
CA ARG A 358 -6.82 -25.90 28.07
C ARG A 358 -8.21 -26.29 28.57
N SER A 359 -9.26 -26.01 27.78
CA SER A 359 -10.64 -26.38 28.11
C SER A 359 -10.98 -27.85 27.83
N HIS A 360 -10.11 -28.58 27.12
CA HIS A 360 -10.27 -30.02 26.93
C HIS A 360 -10.01 -30.88 28.17
N HIS A 361 -9.72 -30.26 29.33
CA HIS A 361 -10.19 -30.84 30.59
C HIS A 361 -11.71 -30.69 30.68
N SER A 362 -12.40 -31.61 30.01
CA SER A 362 -13.85 -31.71 30.01
C SER A 362 -14.38 -31.69 31.46
N PRO A 363 -15.28 -30.76 31.82
CA PRO A 363 -16.04 -30.84 33.07
C PRO A 363 -16.94 -32.07 33.16
N PHE A 364 -17.00 -32.88 32.09
CA PHE A 364 -17.74 -34.14 32.00
C PHE A 364 -16.91 -35.39 32.27
N ASP A 365 -15.69 -35.29 32.81
CA ASP A 365 -15.13 -36.39 33.64
C ASP A 365 -15.85 -36.45 34.99
N ARG A 366 -17.18 -36.57 34.93
CA ARG A 366 -17.96 -37.19 35.99
C ARG A 366 -17.64 -38.67 35.89
N PRO A 367 -17.25 -39.36 36.98
CA PRO A 367 -17.20 -40.81 36.96
C PRO A 367 -18.62 -41.28 36.58
N SER A 368 -18.75 -41.86 35.40
CA SER A 368 -20.01 -42.42 34.92
C SER A 368 -20.52 -43.40 35.97
N GLN A 369 -21.46 -42.95 36.81
CA GLN A 369 -22.25 -43.83 37.68
C GLN A 369 -23.37 -44.45 36.86
N GLY A 370 -22.98 -45.17 35.82
CA GLY A 370 -23.82 -46.08 35.06
C GLY A 370 -22.99 -47.31 34.74
N PRO A 371 -23.61 -48.49 34.60
CA PRO A 371 -22.87 -49.71 34.25
C PRO A 371 -22.10 -49.47 32.96
N ARG A 372 -20.76 -49.56 33.02
CA ARG A 372 -19.88 -49.41 31.87
C ARG A 372 -20.28 -50.45 30.83
N LYS A 373 -20.70 -50.02 29.63
CA LYS A 373 -20.93 -50.93 28.51
C LYS A 373 -19.58 -51.45 28.04
N VAL A 374 -19.24 -52.67 28.43
CA VAL A 374 -18.06 -53.38 27.94
C VAL A 374 -18.38 -53.89 26.54
N MET A 375 -17.80 -53.26 25.53
CA MET A 375 -17.90 -53.76 24.16
C MET A 375 -16.82 -54.83 23.94
N MET A 376 -17.25 -56.02 23.49
CA MET A 376 -16.34 -57.11 23.14
C MET A 376 -16.26 -57.25 21.61
N ASN A 377 -15.09 -57.62 21.09
CA ASN A 377 -14.90 -57.87 19.65
C ASN A 377 -15.86 -58.99 19.18
N VAL A 378 -16.47 -58.81 18.00
CA VAL A 378 -17.45 -59.72 17.39
C VAL A 378 -16.92 -61.14 17.25
N ALA A 379 -15.62 -61.31 16.95
CA ALA A 379 -15.00 -62.64 16.87
C ALA A 379 -15.03 -63.36 18.23
N THR A 380 -14.70 -62.62 19.30
CA THR A 380 -14.74 -63.12 20.67
C THR A 380 -16.19 -63.35 21.12
N TRP A 381 -17.16 -62.52 20.69
CA TRP A 381 -18.57 -62.68 21.04
C TRP A 381 -19.16 -63.96 20.47
N LYS A 382 -18.84 -64.28 19.22
CA LYS A 382 -19.29 -65.51 18.56
C LYS A 382 -18.65 -66.77 19.13
N SER A 383 -17.52 -66.66 19.83
CA SER A 383 -16.90 -67.79 20.55
C SER A 383 -17.52 -68.08 21.91
N LEU A 384 -18.43 -67.23 22.41
CA LEU A 384 -19.15 -67.47 23.66
C LEU A 384 -20.30 -68.46 23.48
N MET A 385 -20.59 -69.21 24.54
CA MET A 385 -21.75 -70.12 24.61
C MET A 385 -23.06 -69.33 24.41
N PRO A 386 -24.11 -69.92 23.81
CA PRO A 386 -25.37 -69.21 23.51
C PRO A 386 -26.10 -68.64 24.74
N THR A 387 -25.85 -69.20 25.94
CA THR A 387 -26.38 -68.71 27.22
C THR A 387 -25.73 -67.39 27.64
N ASP A 388 -24.46 -67.19 27.32
CA ASP A 388 -23.66 -66.04 27.77
C ASP A 388 -23.77 -64.85 26.81
N GLN A 389 -24.33 -65.06 25.62
CA GLN A 389 -24.64 -63.99 24.65
C GLN A 389 -25.92 -63.20 25.00
N LYS A 390 -26.68 -63.59 26.03
CA LYS A 390 -27.98 -62.98 26.37
C LYS A 390 -28.04 -62.27 27.73
N ALA A 391 -26.89 -62.12 28.41
CA ALA A 391 -26.81 -61.49 29.73
C ALA A 391 -26.74 -59.96 29.64
#